data_AF-A0A2H9U6C4-F1
#
_entry.id   AF-A0A2H9U6C4-F1
#
_cell.length_a   1.000
_cell.length_b   1.000
_cell.length_c   1.000
_cell.angle_alpha   90.00
_cell.angle_beta   90.00
_cell.angle_gamma   90.00
#
_symmetry.space_group_name_H-M   'P 1'
#
loop_
_entity.id
_entity.type
_entity.pdbx_description
1 polymer ?
#
loop_
_entity_poly.entity_id
_entity_poly.type
_entity_poly.pdbx_seq_one_letter_code
_entity_poly.pdbx_strand_id
1 'polypeptide(L)'
;MSNKSDVVEKMTIDGEVLEFVTREGKTFLKKQYTLTDSKKNDPENIVLPNIIVVTRDNGLILFVLRGLGESLKFITVRTLYNQYKYQWFEPLADNYRELIYINSKDYNKDAYKHFTWKQIDEFASVDRSPMDFRTEQAGDWKQSKEGGNGFFLVMIEGMPYWTDAVGQIPFAIDTYRLLHSVPGVVKVGIEWGPGEVMARVKGDFDNTNKYDNYFILRGALYAKRKYVYNTTPNSSGTYPAIRVTEHINRINPNELATPITVREADDYATWSR
;
A
#
# COMPACT_ATOMS: atom_id res chain seq x y z
N MET A 1 -16.14 35.91 -6.99
CA MET A 1 -15.06 35.02 -7.47
C MET A 1 -14.00 34.97 -6.40
N SER A 2 -13.82 33.83 -5.73
CA SER A 2 -12.82 33.70 -4.66
C SER A 2 -11.43 33.65 -5.29
N ASN A 3 -10.56 34.60 -4.95
CA ASN A 3 -9.13 34.52 -5.22
C ASN A 3 -8.61 33.27 -4.49
N LYS A 4 -8.51 32.14 -5.19
CA LYS A 4 -7.77 30.98 -4.67
C LYS A 4 -6.31 31.39 -4.64
N SER A 5 -5.80 31.67 -3.44
CA SER A 5 -4.39 31.97 -3.23
C SER A 5 -3.54 30.80 -3.69
N ASP A 6 -2.42 31.10 -4.34
CA ASP A 6 -1.42 30.10 -4.69
C ASP A 6 -0.93 29.39 -3.42
N VAL A 7 -0.77 28.07 -3.49
CA VAL A 7 -0.15 27.29 -2.42
C VAL A 7 1.30 27.07 -2.79
N VAL A 8 2.22 27.51 -1.93
CA VAL A 8 3.66 27.36 -2.14
C VAL A 8 4.19 26.30 -1.18
N GLU A 9 4.85 25.28 -1.73
CA GLU A 9 5.47 24.21 -0.97
C GLU A 9 6.98 24.18 -1.21
N LYS A 10 7.75 24.21 -0.13
CA LYS A 10 9.21 24.10 -0.19
C LYS A 10 9.61 22.77 0.44
N MET A 11 10.35 21.96 -0.31
CA MET A 11 10.80 20.65 0.15
C MET A 11 12.27 20.45 -0.20
N THR A 12 12.99 19.77 0.68
CA THR A 12 14.40 19.42 0.45
C THR A 12 14.46 18.01 -0.13
N ILE A 13 15.02 17.88 -1.33
CA ILE A 13 15.21 16.60 -2.02
C ILE A 13 16.68 16.51 -2.42
N ASP A 14 17.36 15.44 -2.01
CA ASP A 14 18.80 15.22 -2.27
C ASP A 14 19.70 16.40 -1.87
N GLY A 15 19.32 17.12 -0.81
CA GLY A 15 20.04 18.30 -0.31
C GLY A 15 19.69 19.61 -1.03
N GLU A 16 18.87 19.58 -2.09
CA GLU A 16 18.40 20.76 -2.80
C GLU A 16 17.01 21.19 -2.32
N VAL A 17 16.82 22.49 -2.06
CA VAL A 17 15.50 23.05 -1.73
C VAL A 17 14.76 23.36 -3.02
N LEU A 18 13.71 22.60 -3.30
CA LEU A 18 12.81 22.80 -4.41
C LEU A 18 11.56 23.56 -3.94
N GLU A 19 11.14 24.56 -4.73
CA GLU A 19 9.92 25.33 -4.48
C GLU A 19 8.86 24.96 -5.53
N PHE A 20 7.72 24.47 -5.08
CA PHE A 20 6.57 24.13 -5.90
C PHE A 20 5.44 25.12 -5.67
N VAL A 21 4.72 25.45 -6.73
CA VAL A 21 3.58 26.37 -6.68
C VAL A 21 2.35 25.66 -7.25
N THR A 22 1.30 25.54 -6.45
CA THR A 22 -0.02 25.08 -6.89
C THR A 22 -0.90 26.29 -7.17
N ARG A 23 -1.36 26.42 -8.41
CA ARG A 23 -2.27 27.47 -8.87
C ARG A 23 -3.26 26.88 -9.88
N GLU A 24 -4.52 27.30 -9.79
CA GLU A 24 -5.59 26.86 -10.71
C GLU A 24 -5.70 25.33 -10.84
N GLY A 25 -5.48 24.61 -9.74
CA GLY A 25 -5.59 23.15 -9.71
C GLY A 25 -4.39 22.39 -10.28
N LYS A 26 -3.28 23.06 -10.60
CA LYS A 26 -2.07 22.46 -11.15
C LYS A 26 -0.84 22.88 -10.35
N THR A 27 0.15 21.99 -10.29
CA THR A 27 1.40 22.22 -9.57
C THR A 27 2.58 22.29 -10.54
N PHE A 28 3.48 23.23 -10.26
CA PHE A 28 4.65 23.53 -11.06
C PHE A 28 5.89 23.62 -10.17
N LEU A 29 7.05 23.21 -10.70
CA LEU A 29 8.34 23.53 -10.10
C LEU A 29 8.68 24.98 -10.43
N LYS A 30 8.87 25.81 -9.41
CA LYS A 30 9.31 27.20 -9.57
C LYS A 30 10.83 27.23 -9.58
N LYS A 31 11.39 27.89 -10.60
CA LYS A 31 12.82 28.15 -10.71
C LYS A 31 13.04 29.61 -11.04
N GLN A 32 13.89 30.27 -10.27
CA GLN A 32 14.23 31.68 -10.48
C GLN A 32 15.43 31.77 -11.42
N TYR A 33 15.35 32.71 -12.36
CA TYR A 33 16.38 32.94 -13.36
C TYR A 33 16.59 34.43 -13.57
N THR A 34 17.82 34.81 -13.88
CA THR A 34 18.15 36.17 -14.31
C THR A 34 18.23 36.17 -15.83
N LEU A 35 17.47 37.05 -16.48
CA LEU A 35 17.50 37.18 -17.93
C LEU A 35 18.85 37.78 -18.37
N THR A 36 19.47 37.15 -19.37
CA THR A 36 20.67 37.67 -20.02
C THR A 36 20.29 38.59 -21.19
N ASP A 37 21.25 39.40 -21.67
CA ASP A 37 21.03 40.25 -22.84
C ASP A 37 20.73 39.37 -24.05
N SER A 38 19.61 39.62 -24.74
CA SER A 38 19.19 38.96 -25.99
C SER A 38 20.26 38.86 -27.09
N LYS A 39 21.31 39.68 -27.03
CA LYS A 39 22.45 39.64 -27.96
C LYS A 39 23.56 38.69 -27.55
N LYS A 40 23.54 38.16 -26.33
CA LYS A 40 24.45 37.12 -25.86
C LYS A 40 23.83 35.75 -26.11
N ASN A 41 24.59 34.86 -26.75
CA ASN A 41 24.19 33.47 -26.95
C ASN A 41 24.73 32.62 -25.79
N ASP A 42 24.12 32.79 -24.62
CA ASP A 42 24.47 32.10 -23.37
C ASP A 42 23.33 31.19 -22.89
N PRO A 43 23.08 30.06 -23.59
CA PRO A 43 22.02 29.14 -23.21
C PRO A 43 22.28 28.54 -21.82
N GLU A 44 21.28 28.63 -20.95
CA GLU A 44 21.35 28.03 -19.62
C GLU A 44 20.77 26.61 -19.64
N ASN A 45 21.56 25.64 -19.18
CA ASN A 45 21.13 24.25 -19.11
C ASN A 45 20.35 23.99 -17.81
N ILE A 46 19.07 23.68 -17.96
CA ILE A 46 18.17 23.38 -16.84
C ILE A 46 18.22 21.88 -16.56
N VAL A 47 18.90 21.49 -15.48
CA VAL A 47 18.78 20.14 -14.94
C VAL A 47 17.48 20.06 -14.14
N LEU A 48 16.65 19.06 -14.46
CA LEU A 48 15.42 18.74 -13.74
C LEU A 48 15.66 17.56 -12.79
N PRO A 49 15.04 17.56 -11.60
CA PRO A 49 15.15 16.44 -10.68
C PRO A 49 14.46 15.19 -11.25
N ASN A 50 15.03 14.02 -10.97
CA ASN A 50 14.48 12.71 -11.35
C ASN A 50 13.48 12.25 -10.27
N ILE A 51 12.31 12.91 -10.26
CA ILE A 51 11.27 12.70 -9.25
C ILE A 51 9.87 12.70 -9.86
N ILE A 52 8.94 12.05 -9.17
CA ILE A 52 7.53 11.99 -9.51
C ILE A 52 6.75 12.65 -8.37
N VAL A 53 6.20 13.82 -8.64
CA VAL A 53 5.35 14.55 -7.71
C VAL A 53 3.92 14.04 -7.84
N VAL A 54 3.42 13.41 -6.78
CA VAL A 54 2.08 12.84 -6.74
C VAL A 54 1.12 13.84 -6.12
N THR A 55 0.05 14.16 -6.84
CA THR A 55 -0.93 15.19 -6.44
C THR A 55 -2.33 14.62 -6.26
N ARG A 56 -3.19 15.40 -5.61
CA ARG A 56 -4.64 15.27 -5.71
C ARG A 56 -5.13 15.75 -7.09
N ASP A 57 -6.41 15.50 -7.38
CA ASP A 57 -7.08 16.03 -8.57
C ASP A 57 -7.16 17.57 -8.58
N ASN A 58 -7.00 18.22 -7.41
CA ASN A 58 -6.92 19.67 -7.27
C ASN A 58 -5.47 20.23 -7.30
N GLY A 59 -4.50 19.40 -7.66
CA GLY A 59 -3.09 19.80 -7.80
C GLY A 59 -2.28 19.78 -6.51
N LEU A 60 -2.88 19.77 -5.32
CA LEU A 60 -2.13 19.77 -4.06
C LEU A 60 -1.23 18.53 -3.96
N ILE A 61 0.03 18.74 -3.59
CA ILE A 61 1.05 17.69 -3.50
C ILE A 61 0.74 16.81 -2.30
N LEU A 62 0.68 15.48 -2.52
CA LEU A 62 0.50 14.48 -1.47
C LEU A 62 1.85 13.95 -0.99
N PHE A 63 2.67 13.47 -1.91
CA PHE A 63 3.99 12.93 -1.65
C PHE A 63 4.82 12.93 -2.93
N VAL A 64 6.12 12.63 -2.79
CA VAL A 64 7.05 12.54 -3.92
C VAL A 64 7.72 11.18 -3.92
N LEU A 65 7.80 10.57 -5.09
CA LEU A 65 8.51 9.33 -5.34
C LEU A 65 9.78 9.61 -6.15
N ARG A 66 10.80 8.78 -5.95
CA ARG A 66 12.00 8.73 -6.79
C ARG A 66 11.62 8.28 -8.20
N GLY A 67 12.10 8.97 -9.23
CA GLY A 67 11.99 8.49 -10.61
C GLY A 67 13.11 7.49 -10.93
N LEU A 68 12.82 6.49 -11.78
CA LEU A 68 13.81 5.51 -12.24
C LEU A 68 14.22 5.81 -13.69
N GLY A 69 14.98 6.90 -13.88
CA GLY A 69 15.36 7.40 -15.21
C GLY A 69 14.29 8.28 -15.86
N GLU A 70 13.31 8.73 -15.08
CA GLU A 70 12.22 9.57 -15.55
C GLU A 70 12.54 11.04 -15.21
N SER A 71 12.44 11.95 -16.17
CA SER A 71 12.50 13.38 -15.82
C SER A 71 11.34 13.76 -14.88
N LEU A 72 11.45 14.92 -14.23
CA LEU A 72 10.40 15.49 -13.37
C LEU A 72 8.99 15.27 -13.94
N LYS A 73 8.14 14.58 -13.19
CA LYS A 73 6.73 14.33 -13.53
C LYS A 73 5.79 14.83 -12.46
N PHE A 74 4.63 15.31 -12.90
CA PHE A 74 3.49 15.62 -12.04
C PHE A 74 2.33 14.72 -12.45
N ILE A 75 1.87 13.87 -11.55
CA ILE A 75 0.76 12.96 -11.81
C ILE A 75 -0.20 12.94 -10.63
N THR A 76 -1.49 12.75 -10.91
CA THR A 76 -2.46 12.55 -9.83
C THR A 76 -2.30 11.15 -9.24
N VAL A 77 -2.73 10.98 -8.00
CA VAL A 77 -2.81 9.66 -7.34
C VAL A 77 -3.63 8.66 -8.17
N ARG A 78 -4.68 9.12 -8.85
CA ARG A 78 -5.51 8.29 -9.73
C ARG A 78 -4.73 7.78 -10.94
N THR A 79 -3.92 8.64 -11.55
CA THR A 79 -3.04 8.27 -12.66
C THR A 79 -1.93 7.33 -12.19
N LEU A 80 -1.34 7.61 -11.02
CA LEU A 80 -0.35 6.73 -10.38
C LEU A 80 -0.90 5.31 -10.21
N TYR A 81 -2.13 5.18 -9.69
CA TYR A 81 -2.80 3.91 -9.44
C TYR A 81 -3.24 3.19 -10.73
N ASN A 82 -3.99 3.88 -11.61
CA ASN A 82 -4.62 3.23 -12.77
C ASN A 82 -3.65 2.96 -13.93
N GLN A 83 -2.72 3.87 -14.19
CA GLN A 83 -1.88 3.82 -15.39
C GLN A 83 -0.50 3.27 -15.09
N TYR A 84 0.18 3.86 -14.10
CA TYR A 84 1.56 3.52 -13.79
C TYR A 84 1.67 2.30 -12.87
N LYS A 85 0.67 2.09 -11.99
CA LYS A 85 0.63 1.00 -11.00
C LYS A 85 1.86 0.98 -10.10
N TYR A 86 2.42 2.15 -9.80
CA TYR A 86 3.58 2.30 -8.93
C TYR A 86 3.19 2.10 -7.46
N GLN A 87 4.14 1.63 -6.67
CA GLN A 87 4.03 1.44 -5.22
C GLN A 87 5.36 1.80 -4.56
N TRP A 88 5.36 2.05 -3.25
CA TRP A 88 6.55 2.58 -2.54
C TRP A 88 6.78 1.96 -1.15
N PHE A 89 6.06 0.89 -0.84
CA PHE A 89 5.99 0.33 0.50
C PHE A 89 6.48 -1.12 0.58
N GLU A 90 6.76 -1.75 -0.56
CA GLU A 90 7.37 -3.08 -0.64
C GLU A 90 8.52 -3.09 -1.64
N PRO A 91 9.78 -2.95 -1.21
CA PRO A 91 10.94 -2.83 -2.10
C PRO A 91 11.18 -4.01 -3.03
N LEU A 92 10.72 -5.21 -2.66
CA LEU A 92 10.93 -6.42 -3.47
C LEU A 92 9.88 -6.58 -4.58
N ALA A 93 8.75 -5.86 -4.51
CA ALA A 93 7.70 -5.94 -5.50
C ALA A 93 8.01 -5.09 -6.75
N ASP A 94 7.44 -5.50 -7.88
CA ASP A 94 7.52 -4.76 -9.12
C ASP A 94 6.96 -3.35 -8.97
N ASN A 95 7.43 -2.45 -9.85
CA ASN A 95 7.00 -1.06 -9.90
C ASN A 95 7.23 -0.29 -8.59
N TYR A 96 8.14 -0.78 -7.74
CA TYR A 96 8.62 -0.05 -6.58
C TYR A 96 9.24 1.29 -6.99
N ARG A 97 8.96 2.32 -6.21
CA ARG A 97 9.58 3.64 -6.25
C ARG A 97 9.84 4.08 -4.81
N GLU A 98 11.04 4.55 -4.52
CA GLU A 98 11.37 5.07 -3.19
C GLU A 98 10.48 6.28 -2.86
N LEU A 99 9.86 6.28 -1.68
CA LEU A 99 9.13 7.43 -1.14
C LEU A 99 10.12 8.40 -0.49
N ILE A 100 10.26 9.60 -1.07
CA ILE A 100 11.32 10.54 -0.68
C ILE A 100 10.79 11.80 0.03
N TYR A 101 9.48 12.05 -0.05
CA TYR A 101 8.84 13.14 0.68
C TYR A 101 7.35 12.85 0.91
N ILE A 102 6.83 13.21 2.08
CA ILE A 102 5.40 13.16 2.41
C ILE A 102 4.95 14.55 2.83
N ASN A 103 3.87 15.04 2.25
CA ASN A 103 3.30 16.32 2.62
C ASN A 103 2.34 16.15 3.82
N SER A 104 2.83 16.50 5.01
CA SER A 104 2.09 16.38 6.28
C SER A 104 1.19 17.57 6.62
N LYS A 105 0.98 18.52 5.69
CA LYS A 105 0.17 19.72 5.93
C LYS A 105 -1.32 19.37 6.13
N ASP A 106 -2.01 20.16 6.94
CA ASP A 106 -3.39 19.90 7.34
C ASP A 106 -4.37 19.79 6.17
N TYR A 107 -4.16 20.57 5.11
CA TYR A 107 -5.02 20.56 3.91
C TYR A 107 -4.97 19.24 3.12
N ASN A 108 -4.06 18.32 3.47
CA ASN A 108 -3.98 16.99 2.88
C ASN A 108 -4.55 15.89 3.77
N LYS A 109 -4.90 16.17 5.02
CA LYS A 109 -5.37 15.14 5.96
C LYS A 109 -6.60 14.41 5.44
N ASP A 110 -7.51 15.11 4.78
CA ASP A 110 -8.73 14.57 4.16
C ASP A 110 -8.49 13.83 2.84
N ALA A 111 -7.25 13.80 2.31
CA ALA A 111 -6.90 12.96 1.17
C ALA A 111 -6.71 11.49 1.57
N TYR A 112 -6.59 11.23 2.87
CA TYR A 112 -6.32 9.91 3.43
C TYR A 112 -7.37 9.55 4.45
N LYS A 113 -7.60 8.24 4.58
CA LYS A 113 -8.16 7.72 5.82
C LYS A 113 -7.02 7.31 6.76
N HIS A 114 -7.08 7.76 8.00
CA HIS A 114 -5.98 7.60 8.96
C HIS A 114 -6.20 6.40 9.86
N PHE A 115 -5.14 5.63 10.06
CA PHE A 115 -5.11 4.45 10.91
C PHE A 115 -3.81 4.36 11.71
N THR A 116 -3.85 3.55 12.75
CA THR A 116 -2.69 2.95 13.40
C THR A 116 -2.62 1.47 13.01
N TRP A 117 -1.44 0.84 13.10
CA TRP A 117 -1.34 -0.60 12.87
C TRP A 117 -2.17 -1.42 13.87
N LYS A 118 -2.38 -0.88 15.08
CA LYS A 118 -3.31 -1.47 16.06
C LYS A 118 -4.75 -1.54 15.54
N GLN A 119 -5.23 -0.51 14.86
CA GLN A 119 -6.57 -0.54 14.26
C GLN A 119 -6.65 -1.53 13.10
N ILE A 120 -5.58 -1.67 12.30
CA ILE A 120 -5.51 -2.71 11.26
C ILE A 120 -5.56 -4.10 11.88
N ASP A 121 -4.78 -4.33 12.94
CA ASP A 121 -4.77 -5.59 13.68
C ASP A 121 -6.13 -5.91 14.31
N GLU A 122 -6.77 -4.93 14.95
CA GLU A 122 -8.11 -5.09 15.54
C GLU A 122 -9.15 -5.41 14.48
N PHE A 123 -9.13 -4.74 13.33
CA PHE A 123 -10.01 -5.07 12.20
C PHE A 123 -9.75 -6.49 11.68
N ALA A 124 -8.48 -6.85 11.52
CA ALA A 124 -8.06 -8.13 10.95
C ALA A 124 -8.19 -9.32 11.91
N SER A 125 -8.33 -9.08 13.21
CA SER A 125 -8.48 -10.13 14.22
C SER A 125 -9.93 -10.55 14.47
N VAL A 126 -10.89 -9.84 13.88
CA VAL A 126 -12.29 -10.26 13.89
C VAL A 126 -12.40 -11.50 13.01
N ASP A 127 -12.78 -12.62 13.62
CA ASP A 127 -13.01 -13.88 12.93
C ASP A 127 -14.15 -13.74 11.92
N ARG A 128 -13.83 -13.92 10.64
CA ARG A 128 -14.79 -13.81 9.54
C ARG A 128 -14.79 -15.08 8.70
N SER A 129 -15.97 -15.42 8.19
CA SER A 129 -16.09 -16.44 7.17
C SER A 129 -15.46 -15.96 5.86
N PRO A 130 -14.90 -16.84 5.01
CA PRO A 130 -14.44 -16.46 3.68
C PRO A 130 -15.50 -15.75 2.82
N MET A 131 -16.80 -15.92 3.10
CA MET A 131 -17.86 -15.19 2.40
C MET A 131 -17.92 -13.70 2.76
N ASP A 132 -17.41 -13.31 3.93
CA ASP A 132 -17.47 -11.92 4.42
C ASP A 132 -16.45 -11.01 3.72
N PHE A 133 -15.53 -11.55 2.93
CA PHE A 133 -14.55 -10.78 2.14
C PHE A 133 -15.05 -10.41 0.74
N ARG A 134 -16.29 -10.78 0.40
CA ARG A 134 -16.94 -10.33 -0.85
C ARG A 134 -17.24 -8.84 -0.77
N THR A 135 -17.36 -8.19 -1.94
CA THR A 135 -17.71 -6.76 -2.04
C THR A 135 -18.93 -6.42 -1.18
N GLU A 136 -18.83 -5.31 -0.45
CA GLU A 136 -19.88 -4.79 0.46
C GLU A 136 -20.19 -5.65 1.70
N GLN A 137 -19.41 -6.68 1.99
CA GLN A 137 -19.55 -7.47 3.21
C GLN A 137 -18.61 -6.99 4.34
N ALA A 138 -18.76 -7.54 5.55
CA ALA A 138 -18.09 -7.06 6.76
C ALA A 138 -16.54 -7.20 6.76
N GLY A 139 -15.98 -7.99 5.85
CA GLY A 139 -14.55 -8.16 5.59
C GLY A 139 -14.04 -7.35 4.39
N ASP A 140 -14.92 -6.66 3.64
CA ASP A 140 -14.51 -5.73 2.58
C ASP A 140 -13.87 -4.49 3.20
N TRP A 141 -12.57 -4.60 3.45
CA TRP A 141 -11.76 -3.51 3.96
C TRP A 141 -11.94 -2.24 3.12
N LYS A 142 -12.00 -2.34 1.79
CA LYS A 142 -11.95 -1.16 0.92
C LYS A 142 -13.24 -0.33 1.03
N GLN A 143 -14.40 -0.97 1.14
CA GLN A 143 -15.69 -0.28 1.17
C GLN A 143 -16.25 -0.06 2.58
N SER A 144 -15.81 -0.85 3.58
CA SER A 144 -16.31 -0.73 4.95
C SER A 144 -16.03 0.64 5.58
N LYS A 145 -16.96 1.08 6.43
CA LYS A 145 -16.83 2.33 7.20
C LYS A 145 -15.72 2.25 8.23
N GLU A 146 -15.42 1.06 8.72
CA GLU A 146 -14.33 0.75 9.65
C GLU A 146 -12.99 0.62 8.91
N GLY A 147 -13.02 0.20 7.63
CA GLY A 147 -11.86 0.12 6.75
C GLY A 147 -11.66 1.34 5.86
N GLY A 148 -11.14 1.15 4.64
CA GLY A 148 -10.79 2.20 3.68
C GLY A 148 -11.90 3.17 3.28
N ASN A 149 -13.19 2.83 3.41
CA ASN A 149 -14.35 3.68 3.11
C ASN A 149 -14.23 4.41 1.75
N GLY A 150 -13.80 3.69 0.71
CA GLY A 150 -13.67 4.18 -0.66
C GLY A 150 -12.44 5.07 -0.94
N PHE A 151 -11.57 5.32 0.04
CA PHE A 151 -10.34 6.07 -0.20
C PHE A 151 -9.35 5.27 -1.07
N PHE A 152 -8.63 5.95 -1.97
CA PHE A 152 -7.50 5.35 -2.69
C PHE A 152 -6.30 5.09 -1.78
N LEU A 153 -6.06 6.02 -0.84
CA LEU A 153 -4.93 6.01 0.06
C LEU A 153 -5.40 5.97 1.51
N VAL A 154 -4.72 5.15 2.30
CA VAL A 154 -4.77 5.23 3.77
C VAL A 154 -3.43 5.74 4.28
N MET A 155 -3.45 6.48 5.39
CA MET A 155 -2.27 6.93 6.11
C MET A 155 -2.16 6.08 7.37
N ILE A 156 -1.09 5.30 7.49
CA ILE A 156 -0.86 4.46 8.67
C ILE A 156 0.43 4.93 9.34
N GLU A 157 0.31 5.47 10.55
CA GLU A 157 1.44 5.99 11.33
C GLU A 157 2.37 6.93 10.55
N GLY A 158 1.80 7.78 9.69
CA GLY A 158 2.53 8.77 8.91
C GLY A 158 3.07 8.26 7.56
N MET A 159 2.84 7.00 7.19
CA MET A 159 3.17 6.46 5.87
C MET A 159 1.91 6.21 5.03
N PRO A 160 1.85 6.70 3.78
CA PRO A 160 0.72 6.41 2.90
C PRO A 160 0.82 5.00 2.32
N TYR A 161 -0.31 4.33 2.14
CA TYR A 161 -0.42 3.01 1.50
C TYR A 161 -1.60 3.01 0.53
N TRP A 162 -1.53 2.13 -0.46
CA TRP A 162 -2.73 1.77 -1.22
C TRP A 162 -3.73 1.08 -0.28
N THR A 163 -4.98 1.55 -0.31
CA THR A 163 -6.04 0.98 0.52
C THR A 163 -6.24 -0.51 0.24
N ASP A 164 -6.11 -0.94 -1.01
CA ASP A 164 -6.28 -2.34 -1.40
C ASP A 164 -5.12 -3.24 -0.93
N ALA A 165 -3.89 -2.75 -0.91
CA ALA A 165 -2.73 -3.45 -0.34
C ALA A 165 -3.00 -3.81 1.13
N VAL A 166 -3.40 -2.81 1.93
CA VAL A 166 -3.72 -2.99 3.35
C VAL A 166 -4.90 -3.96 3.53
N GLY A 167 -5.86 -3.96 2.60
CA GLY A 167 -7.00 -4.88 2.59
C GLY A 167 -6.63 -6.36 2.44
N GLN A 168 -5.43 -6.69 1.97
CA GLN A 168 -4.96 -8.07 1.89
C GLN A 168 -4.60 -8.69 3.25
N ILE A 169 -4.25 -7.86 4.23
CA ILE A 169 -3.87 -8.32 5.58
C ILE A 169 -5.02 -9.09 6.27
N PRO A 170 -6.23 -8.54 6.43
CA PRO A 170 -7.33 -9.28 7.10
C PRO A 170 -7.66 -10.58 6.39
N PHE A 171 -7.68 -10.59 5.05
CA PHE A 171 -7.88 -11.81 4.27
C PHE A 171 -6.81 -12.88 4.56
N ALA A 172 -5.53 -12.49 4.60
CA ALA A 172 -4.43 -13.41 4.85
C ALA A 172 -4.45 -13.97 6.28
N ILE A 173 -4.84 -13.14 7.27
CA ILE A 173 -4.98 -13.59 8.65
C ILE A 173 -6.07 -14.65 8.77
N ASP A 174 -7.28 -14.39 8.27
CA ASP A 174 -8.38 -15.37 8.36
C ASP A 174 -8.09 -16.63 7.54
N THR A 175 -7.48 -16.48 6.36
CA THR A 175 -7.03 -17.64 5.58
C THR A 175 -5.99 -18.46 6.33
N TYR A 176 -5.07 -17.82 7.06
CA TYR A 176 -4.10 -18.53 7.90
C TYR A 176 -4.80 -19.27 9.04
N ARG A 177 -5.81 -18.66 9.66
CA ARG A 177 -6.57 -19.30 10.75
C ARG A 177 -7.40 -20.49 10.28
N LEU A 178 -7.72 -20.57 8.99
CA LEU A 178 -8.36 -21.74 8.38
C LEU A 178 -7.35 -22.83 7.98
N LEU A 179 -6.21 -22.44 7.38
CA LEU A 179 -5.28 -23.38 6.75
C LEU A 179 -4.09 -23.78 7.63
N HIS A 180 -3.77 -22.97 8.63
CA HIS A 180 -2.60 -23.06 9.51
C HIS A 180 -1.27 -23.18 8.74
N SER A 181 -1.18 -22.57 7.55
CA SER A 181 -0.06 -22.75 6.63
C SER A 181 0.20 -21.48 5.82
N VAL A 182 1.40 -20.88 5.99
CA VAL A 182 1.83 -19.71 5.21
C VAL A 182 1.87 -20.01 3.70
N PRO A 183 2.46 -21.12 3.22
CA PRO A 183 2.38 -21.48 1.80
C PRO A 183 0.95 -21.67 1.29
N GLY A 184 0.06 -22.22 2.14
CA GLY A 184 -1.36 -22.37 1.81
C GLY A 184 -2.05 -21.03 1.59
N VAL A 185 -1.77 -20.07 2.48
CA VAL A 185 -2.31 -18.70 2.37
C VAL A 185 -1.80 -17.99 1.13
N VAL A 186 -0.49 -18.07 0.85
CA VAL A 186 0.09 -17.46 -0.36
C VAL A 186 -0.54 -18.04 -1.62
N LYS A 187 -0.69 -19.36 -1.69
CA LYS A 187 -1.34 -20.02 -2.83
C LYS A 187 -2.78 -19.54 -3.01
N VAL A 188 -3.57 -19.53 -1.93
CA VAL A 188 -4.95 -19.05 -1.97
C VAL A 188 -5.00 -17.55 -2.32
N GLY A 189 -4.06 -16.75 -1.84
CA GLY A 189 -3.95 -15.34 -2.19
C GLY A 189 -3.68 -15.10 -3.68
N ILE A 190 -2.80 -15.87 -4.31
CA ILE A 190 -2.56 -15.81 -5.76
C ILE A 190 -3.82 -16.25 -6.54
N GLU A 191 -4.54 -17.25 -6.04
CA GLU A 191 -5.74 -17.79 -6.69
C GLU A 191 -6.97 -16.87 -6.56
N TRP A 192 -7.05 -16.05 -5.50
CA TRP A 192 -8.24 -15.26 -5.14
C TRP A 192 -8.00 -13.73 -5.09
N GLY A 193 -6.75 -13.29 -5.14
CA GLY A 193 -6.30 -11.88 -5.04
C GLY A 193 -7.01 -10.87 -5.95
N PRO A 194 -7.43 -11.20 -7.19
CA PRO A 194 -8.17 -10.25 -8.02
C PRO A 194 -9.64 -10.02 -7.60
N GLY A 195 -10.15 -10.73 -6.58
CA GLY A 195 -11.49 -10.48 -6.02
C GLY A 195 -12.67 -10.89 -6.92
N GLU A 196 -12.42 -11.47 -8.09
CA GLU A 196 -13.46 -11.94 -9.00
C GLU A 196 -13.62 -13.47 -8.92
N VAL A 197 -14.80 -13.91 -8.51
CA VAL A 197 -15.26 -15.32 -8.64
C VAL A 197 -15.11 -15.84 -10.08
N MET A 198 -15.08 -14.93 -11.08
CA MET A 198 -14.88 -15.23 -12.50
C MET A 198 -13.43 -15.55 -12.91
N ALA A 199 -12.41 -15.12 -12.16
CA ALA A 199 -11.01 -15.45 -12.45
C ALA A 199 -10.76 -16.97 -12.36
N ARG A 200 -11.44 -17.63 -11.42
CA ARG A 200 -11.42 -19.09 -11.23
C ARG A 200 -12.04 -19.89 -12.39
N VAL A 201 -12.95 -19.28 -13.16
CA VAL A 201 -13.58 -19.91 -14.34
C VAL A 201 -12.69 -19.77 -15.59
N LYS A 202 -11.82 -18.75 -15.63
CA LYS A 202 -10.90 -18.49 -16.75
C LYS A 202 -9.49 -19.04 -16.58
N GLY A 203 -9.06 -19.34 -15.35
CA GLY A 203 -7.70 -19.84 -15.08
C GLY A 203 -6.61 -18.76 -15.15
N ASP A 204 -7.00 -17.49 -15.07
CA ASP A 204 -6.10 -16.33 -15.09
C ASP A 204 -5.55 -16.08 -13.68
N PHE A 205 -4.58 -16.88 -13.26
CA PHE A 205 -3.87 -16.70 -11.99
C PHE A 205 -2.82 -15.60 -12.10
N ASP A 206 -2.83 -14.66 -11.16
CA ASP A 206 -1.87 -13.55 -11.15
C ASP A 206 -0.56 -13.97 -10.46
N ASN A 207 0.29 -14.68 -11.21
CA ASN A 207 1.61 -15.13 -10.75
C ASN A 207 2.68 -14.03 -10.83
N THR A 208 2.30 -12.74 -10.88
CA THR A 208 3.26 -11.64 -11.04
C THR A 208 3.76 -11.12 -9.69
N ASN A 209 4.94 -10.47 -9.69
CA ASN A 209 5.62 -9.95 -8.51
C ASN A 209 4.98 -8.65 -7.96
N LYS A 210 3.67 -8.66 -7.75
CA LYS A 210 2.91 -7.49 -7.30
C LYS A 210 2.88 -7.35 -5.78
N TYR A 211 2.61 -6.13 -5.33
CA TYR A 211 2.63 -5.76 -3.91
C TYR A 211 1.54 -6.43 -3.07
N ASP A 212 0.43 -6.84 -3.68
CA ASP A 212 -0.66 -7.56 -3.03
C ASP A 212 -0.18 -8.90 -2.48
N ASN A 213 0.58 -9.66 -3.27
CA ASN A 213 1.19 -10.93 -2.87
C ASN A 213 2.10 -10.77 -1.64
N TYR A 214 2.84 -9.67 -1.56
CA TYR A 214 3.67 -9.37 -0.39
C TYR A 214 2.84 -8.98 0.84
N PHE A 215 1.73 -8.25 0.70
CA PHE A 215 0.84 -7.96 1.83
C PHE A 215 0.11 -9.19 2.32
N ILE A 216 -0.24 -10.12 1.41
CA ILE A 216 -0.75 -11.46 1.77
C ILE A 216 0.30 -12.20 2.60
N LEU A 217 1.54 -12.28 2.12
CA LEU A 217 2.63 -12.94 2.85
C LEU A 217 2.87 -12.28 4.22
N ARG A 218 2.82 -10.94 4.29
CA ARG A 218 2.98 -10.19 5.54
C ARG A 218 1.90 -10.52 6.56
N GLY A 219 0.63 -10.54 6.13
CA GLY A 219 -0.49 -10.95 6.97
C GLY A 219 -0.36 -12.41 7.44
N ALA A 220 0.08 -13.31 6.56
CA ALA A 220 0.27 -14.72 6.89
C ALA A 220 1.39 -14.96 7.92
N LEU A 221 2.53 -14.29 7.77
CA LEU A 221 3.66 -14.37 8.71
C LEU A 221 3.28 -13.79 10.08
N TYR A 222 2.54 -12.68 10.09
CA TYR A 222 2.00 -12.10 11.31
C TYR A 222 1.02 -13.06 11.98
N ALA A 223 0.07 -13.62 11.24
CA ALA A 223 -0.89 -14.60 11.75
C ALA A 223 -0.22 -15.85 12.33
N LYS A 224 0.83 -16.35 11.67
CA LYS A 224 1.63 -17.50 12.15
C LYS A 224 2.18 -17.29 13.56
N ARG A 225 2.54 -16.06 13.91
CA ARG A 225 3.05 -15.73 15.25
C ARG A 225 1.92 -15.46 16.24
N LYS A 226 0.80 -14.91 15.76
CA LYS A 226 -0.37 -14.57 16.56
C LYS A 226 -1.18 -15.79 16.98
N TYR A 227 -1.52 -16.65 16.03
CA TYR A 227 -2.45 -17.76 16.20
C TYR A 227 -1.68 -19.08 16.20
N VAL A 228 -1.55 -19.67 17.38
CA VAL A 228 -0.84 -20.94 17.60
C VAL A 228 -1.86 -22.04 17.87
N TYR A 229 -1.75 -23.14 17.13
CA TYR A 229 -2.70 -24.24 17.20
C TYR A 229 -2.09 -25.45 17.90
N ASN A 230 -2.74 -25.91 18.96
CA ASN A 230 -2.37 -27.12 19.68
C ASN A 230 -3.38 -28.24 19.40
N THR A 231 -2.83 -29.42 19.09
CA THR A 231 -3.60 -30.59 18.69
C THR A 231 -3.56 -31.61 19.81
N THR A 232 -4.72 -31.93 20.39
CA THR A 232 -4.82 -32.93 21.48
C THR A 232 -5.73 -34.09 21.06
N PRO A 233 -5.37 -35.35 21.37
CA PRO A 233 -6.26 -36.49 21.13
C PRO A 233 -7.57 -36.33 21.90
N ASN A 234 -8.69 -36.65 21.27
CA ASN A 234 -9.97 -36.65 21.97
C ASN A 234 -10.05 -37.87 22.90
N SER A 235 -9.90 -37.65 24.20
CA SER A 235 -9.85 -38.69 25.24
C SER A 235 -11.14 -39.51 25.36
N SER A 236 -12.26 -39.05 24.80
CA SER A 236 -13.53 -39.79 24.77
C SER A 236 -13.64 -40.80 23.63
N GLY A 237 -12.65 -40.88 22.71
CA GLY A 237 -12.69 -41.79 21.56
C GLY A 237 -13.80 -41.48 20.53
N THR A 238 -14.51 -40.36 20.70
CA THR A 238 -15.58 -39.92 19.82
C THR A 238 -15.06 -38.96 18.74
N TYR A 239 -15.75 -38.88 17.61
CA TYR A 239 -15.41 -37.93 16.55
C TYR A 239 -15.69 -36.48 17.00
N PRO A 240 -14.82 -35.50 16.66
CA PRO A 240 -13.53 -35.66 15.98
C PRO A 240 -12.47 -36.30 16.89
N ALA A 241 -11.62 -37.16 16.31
CA ALA A 241 -10.56 -37.87 17.03
C ALA A 241 -9.49 -36.95 17.65
N ILE A 242 -9.50 -35.69 17.25
CA ILE A 242 -8.55 -34.66 17.60
C ILE A 242 -9.32 -33.39 17.95
N ARG A 243 -8.89 -32.69 19.00
CA ARG A 243 -9.31 -31.33 19.32
C ARG A 243 -8.19 -30.36 18.97
N VAL A 244 -8.51 -29.34 18.19
CA VAL A 244 -7.61 -28.22 17.88
C VAL A 244 -8.00 -27.06 18.80
N THR A 245 -7.03 -26.55 19.56
CA THR A 245 -7.20 -25.37 20.40
C THR A 245 -6.36 -24.23 19.83
N GLU A 246 -7.00 -23.09 19.56
CA GLU A 246 -6.33 -21.85 19.14
C GLU A 246 -5.87 -21.07 20.37
N HIS A 247 -4.59 -20.69 20.39
CA HIS A 247 -4.01 -19.76 21.36
C HIS A 247 -3.63 -18.47 20.64
N ILE A 248 -4.17 -17.35 21.13
CA ILE A 248 -3.91 -16.03 20.58
C ILE A 248 -2.81 -15.35 21.39
N ASN A 249 -1.64 -15.21 20.80
CA ASN A 249 -0.51 -14.50 21.37
C ASN A 249 -0.68 -12.98 21.20
N ARG A 250 -0.23 -12.23 22.20
CA ARG A 250 -0.09 -10.77 22.06
C ARG A 250 1.22 -10.47 21.32
N ILE A 251 1.09 -9.97 20.11
CA ILE A 251 2.20 -9.49 19.28
C ILE A 251 2.06 -7.99 19.03
N ASN A 252 3.17 -7.34 18.66
CA ASN A 252 3.18 -5.92 18.36
C ASN A 252 2.55 -5.68 16.98
N PRO A 253 1.42 -4.96 16.87
CA PRO A 253 0.79 -4.69 15.57
C PRO A 253 1.71 -3.99 14.56
N ASN A 254 2.68 -3.20 15.04
CA ASN A 254 3.60 -2.46 14.17
C ASN A 254 4.50 -3.37 13.34
N GLU A 255 4.58 -4.66 13.66
CA GLU A 255 5.26 -5.64 12.81
C GLU A 255 4.62 -5.76 11.41
N LEU A 256 3.32 -5.44 11.26
CA LEU A 256 2.63 -5.36 9.97
C LEU A 256 3.16 -4.22 9.06
N ALA A 257 3.93 -3.28 9.61
CA ALA A 257 4.61 -2.26 8.83
C ALA A 257 5.84 -2.80 8.09
N THR A 258 6.42 -3.89 8.59
CA THR A 258 7.74 -4.38 8.18
C THR A 258 7.69 -4.93 6.75
N PRO A 259 8.53 -4.43 5.83
CA PRO A 259 8.68 -5.04 4.50
C PRO A 259 9.13 -6.49 4.59
N ILE A 260 8.74 -7.29 3.60
CA ILE A 260 9.18 -8.68 3.51
C ILE A 260 10.68 -8.73 3.23
N THR A 261 11.40 -9.57 3.97
CA THR A 261 12.82 -9.79 3.72
C THR A 261 13.04 -10.72 2.52
N VAL A 262 14.21 -10.62 1.89
CA VAL A 262 14.59 -11.53 0.79
C VAL A 262 14.47 -13.00 1.22
N ARG A 263 14.88 -13.32 2.45
CA ARG A 263 14.78 -14.67 3.00
C ARG A 263 13.34 -15.16 3.14
N GLU A 264 12.46 -14.34 3.71
CA GLU A 264 11.04 -14.71 3.82
C GLU A 264 10.39 -14.86 2.44
N ALA A 265 10.76 -14.02 1.48
CA ALA A 265 10.36 -14.21 0.10
C ALA A 265 10.91 -15.54 -0.43
N ASP A 266 12.19 -15.89 -0.21
CA ASP A 266 12.78 -17.14 -0.70
C ASP A 266 12.10 -18.38 -0.12
N ASP A 267 11.67 -18.29 1.15
CA ASP A 267 10.98 -19.38 1.84
C ASP A 267 9.52 -19.56 1.38
N TYR A 268 8.83 -18.48 0.97
CA TYR A 268 7.37 -18.49 0.81
C TYR A 268 6.79 -17.91 -0.49
N ALA A 269 7.53 -17.07 -1.22
CA ALA A 269 7.05 -16.47 -2.47
C ALA A 269 7.06 -17.51 -3.60
N THR A 270 5.87 -17.86 -4.10
CA THR A 270 5.70 -18.81 -5.21
C THR A 270 5.39 -18.14 -6.54
N TRP A 271 5.30 -16.81 -6.57
CA TRP A 271 5.09 -16.03 -7.79
C TRP A 271 6.39 -15.83 -8.56
N SER A 272 6.27 -15.50 -9.85
CA SER A 272 7.42 -15.19 -10.70
C SER A 272 8.00 -13.86 -10.28
N ARG A 273 9.28 -13.85 -9.93
CA ARG A 273 10.06 -12.66 -9.60
C ARG A 273 10.81 -12.13 -10.82
#